data_AF-A0A3C1MSY9-F1
#
_entry.id   AF-A0A3C1MSY9-F1
#
_cell.length_a   1.000
_cell.length_b   1.000
_cell.length_c   1.000
_cell.angle_alpha   90.00
_cell.angle_beta   90.00
_cell.angle_gamma   90.00
#
_symmetry.space_group_name_H-M   'P 1'
#
loop_
_entity.id
_entity.type
_entity.pdbx_description
1 polymer ?
#
loop_
_entity_poly.entity_id
_entity_poly.type
_entity_poly.pdbx_seq_one_letter_code
_entity_poly.pdbx_strand_id
1 'polypeptide(L)'
;MRAPASLIPLQQRNATWASARKDMVGSALREARLWFSVAQGCVSEVYFPRIDIPQLKDLGIIVADGQGFWQELRRLPGYQVECASPGIPALHIRHTHVRFTLDLRITPDPLRDVLLLDITLDG
;
A
#
# COMPACT_ATOMS: atom_id res chain seq x y z
N MET A 1 42.11 -9.12 20.42
CA MET A 1 40.78 -8.95 21.04
C MET A 1 40.26 -7.58 20.63
N ARG A 2 39.34 -7.47 19.65
CA ARG A 2 38.72 -6.21 19.21
C ARG A 2 37.27 -6.20 19.71
N ALA A 3 36.88 -5.16 20.42
CA ALA A 3 35.50 -4.93 20.87
C ALA A 3 34.57 -4.69 19.65
N PRO A 4 33.29 -5.09 19.70
CA PRO A 4 32.37 -4.96 18.58
C PRO A 4 31.89 -3.51 18.41
N ALA A 5 31.49 -3.18 17.18
CA ALA A 5 30.94 -1.88 16.80
C ALA A 5 29.77 -1.50 17.70
N SER A 6 29.81 -0.28 18.25
CA SER A 6 28.75 0.30 19.05
C SER A 6 27.45 0.37 18.25
N LEU A 7 26.43 -0.34 18.72
CA LEU A 7 25.05 -0.20 18.25
C LEU A 7 24.57 1.21 18.62
N ILE A 8 24.47 2.09 17.63
CA ILE A 8 23.77 3.36 17.77
C ILE A 8 22.31 3.01 18.12
N PRO A 9 21.74 3.51 19.23
CA PRO A 9 20.33 3.30 19.51
C PRO A 9 19.53 3.95 18.38
N LEU A 10 18.76 3.15 17.63
CA LEU A 10 17.77 3.70 16.72
C LEU A 10 16.75 4.44 17.57
N GLN A 11 16.78 5.76 17.51
CA GLN A 11 15.77 6.60 18.13
C GLN A 11 14.43 6.27 17.46
N GLN A 12 13.63 5.40 18.12
CA GLN A 12 12.32 5.04 17.64
C GLN A 12 11.45 6.29 17.63
N ARG A 13 11.10 6.75 16.43
CA ARG A 13 10.05 7.75 16.26
C ARG A 13 8.71 7.06 16.50
N ASN A 14 7.84 7.70 17.25
CA ASN A 14 6.48 7.20 17.43
C ASN A 14 5.80 7.05 16.07
N ALA A 15 5.25 5.87 15.79
CA ALA A 15 4.50 5.64 14.58
C ALA A 15 3.22 6.50 14.58
N THR A 16 2.93 7.12 13.44
CA THR A 16 1.69 7.88 13.22
C THR A 16 0.82 7.17 12.18
N TRP A 17 -0.49 7.34 12.27
CA TRP A 17 -1.44 6.81 11.29
C TRP A 17 -1.20 7.37 9.88
N ALA A 18 -1.65 6.63 8.86
CA ALA A 18 -1.59 7.10 7.48
C ALA A 18 -2.50 8.32 7.29
N SER A 19 -2.33 9.03 6.17
CA SER A 19 -3.19 10.17 5.82
C SER A 19 -4.67 9.79 5.89
N ALA A 20 -5.48 10.63 6.54
CA ALA A 20 -6.94 10.46 6.57
C ALA A 20 -7.59 10.78 5.22
N ARG A 21 -6.88 11.47 4.31
CA ARG A 21 -7.34 11.69 2.93
C ARG A 21 -7.18 10.39 2.14
N LYS A 22 -8.27 9.65 2.00
CA LYS A 22 -8.32 8.40 1.24
C LYS A 22 -8.65 8.67 -0.23
N ASP A 23 -7.96 7.95 -1.11
CA ASP A 23 -8.30 7.89 -2.53
C ASP A 23 -9.50 6.95 -2.75
N MET A 24 -9.60 5.86 -1.98
CA MET A 24 -10.70 4.89 -2.02
C MET A 24 -10.83 4.16 -0.68
N VAL A 25 -12.03 3.68 -0.38
CA VAL A 25 -12.31 2.64 0.62
C VAL A 25 -13.09 1.51 -0.03
N GLY A 26 -12.87 0.27 0.39
CA GLY A 26 -13.51 -0.89 -0.23
C GLY A 26 -13.63 -2.08 0.70
N SER A 27 -14.53 -2.98 0.34
CA SER A 27 -14.75 -4.28 0.96
C SER A 27 -15.46 -5.19 -0.05
N ALA A 28 -15.49 -6.50 0.20
CA ALA A 28 -16.26 -7.41 -0.64
C ALA A 28 -17.74 -7.40 -0.23
N LEU A 29 -18.65 -7.62 -1.20
CA LEU A 29 -20.11 -7.60 -0.96
C LEU A 29 -20.67 -8.87 -0.28
N ARG A 30 -19.84 -9.88 -0.02
CA ARG A 30 -20.27 -11.22 0.41
C ARG A 30 -19.69 -11.60 1.78
N GLU A 31 -19.04 -12.75 1.88
CA GLU A 31 -18.68 -13.36 3.17
C GLU A 31 -17.39 -12.79 3.76
N ALA A 32 -16.57 -12.12 2.95
CA ALA A 32 -15.34 -11.52 3.40
C ALA A 32 -15.59 -10.43 4.46
N ARG A 33 -14.89 -10.54 5.58
CA ARG A 33 -14.91 -9.62 6.72
C ARG A 33 -13.68 -8.71 6.69
N LEU A 34 -13.30 -8.29 5.50
CA LEU A 34 -12.14 -7.47 5.23
C LEU A 34 -12.58 -6.14 4.63
N TRP A 35 -12.05 -5.06 5.19
CA TRP A 35 -12.16 -3.71 4.64
C TRP A 35 -10.76 -3.18 4.37
N PHE A 36 -10.61 -2.35 3.34
CA PHE A 36 -9.33 -1.74 3.00
C PHE A 36 -9.52 -0.29 2.58
N SER A 37 -8.44 0.48 2.70
CA SER A 37 -8.36 1.84 2.21
C SER A 37 -7.10 2.03 1.36
N VAL A 38 -7.19 2.96 0.41
CA VAL A 38 -6.05 3.43 -0.38
C VAL A 38 -5.84 4.89 -0.06
N ALA A 39 -4.58 5.28 0.15
CA ALA A 39 -4.16 6.66 0.28
C ALA A 39 -2.78 6.83 -0.36
N GLN A 40 -2.60 7.95 -1.07
CA GLN A 40 -1.32 8.27 -1.72
C GLN A 40 -0.88 7.16 -2.68
N GLY A 41 -1.86 6.57 -3.38
CA GLY A 41 -1.62 5.53 -4.40
C GLY A 41 -1.13 4.19 -3.84
N CYS A 42 -1.24 3.95 -2.53
CA CYS A 42 -0.87 2.69 -1.88
C CYS A 42 -1.97 2.25 -0.90
N VAL A 43 -2.00 0.96 -0.54
CA VAL A 43 -2.88 0.48 0.54
C VAL A 43 -2.45 1.14 1.86
N SER A 44 -3.40 1.78 2.54
CA SER A 44 -3.20 2.32 3.88
C SER A 44 -3.65 1.31 4.94
N GLU A 45 -4.86 1.43 5.49
CA GLU A 45 -5.34 0.49 6.49
C GLU A 45 -6.06 -0.70 5.85
N VAL A 46 -5.92 -1.86 6.49
CA VAL A 46 -6.73 -3.05 6.24
C VAL A 46 -7.32 -3.48 7.57
N TYR A 47 -8.63 -3.71 7.61
CA TYR A 47 -9.40 -4.01 8.81
C TYR A 47 -9.95 -5.43 8.71
N PHE A 48 -9.81 -6.19 9.81
CA PHE A 48 -10.28 -7.57 9.93
C PHE A 48 -10.23 -7.99 11.42
N PRO A 49 -11.16 -8.85 11.91
CA PRO A 49 -12.40 -9.30 11.27
C PRO A 49 -13.57 -8.32 11.42
N ARG A 50 -13.33 -7.13 11.98
CA ARG A 50 -14.31 -6.06 12.15
C ARG A 50 -13.72 -4.75 11.65
N ILE A 51 -14.59 -3.87 11.15
CA ILE A 51 -14.21 -2.58 10.56
C ILE A 51 -13.51 -1.63 11.54
N ASP A 52 -13.65 -1.85 12.86
CA ASP A 52 -13.03 -1.05 13.92
C ASP A 52 -11.66 -1.60 14.39
N ILE A 53 -11.18 -2.71 13.79
CA ILE A 53 -9.90 -3.33 14.15
C ILE A 53 -8.92 -3.26 12.97
N PRO A 54 -8.04 -2.26 12.90
CA PRO A 54 -7.00 -2.20 11.87
C PRO A 54 -5.94 -3.28 12.14
N GLN A 55 -5.65 -4.09 11.12
CA GLN A 55 -4.56 -5.08 11.12
C GLN A 55 -3.29 -4.51 10.47
N LEU A 56 -3.47 -3.62 9.48
CA LEU A 56 -2.39 -2.91 8.80
C LEU A 56 -2.59 -1.41 8.95
N LYS A 57 -1.50 -0.67 9.15
CA LYS A 57 -1.48 0.79 9.12
C LYS A 57 -1.20 1.31 7.71
N ASP A 58 -0.22 0.71 7.06
CA ASP A 58 0.17 1.00 5.69
C ASP A 58 0.93 -0.16 5.06
N LEU A 59 0.78 -0.31 3.75
CA LEU A 59 1.57 -1.22 2.91
C LEU A 59 2.29 -0.38 1.85
N GLY A 60 3.48 0.11 2.20
CA GLY A 60 4.32 0.91 1.31
C GLY A 60 5.08 0.06 0.30
N ILE A 61 5.30 0.61 -0.90
CA ILE A 61 6.13 0.02 -1.96
C ILE A 61 7.31 0.96 -2.23
N ILE A 62 8.50 0.38 -2.34
CA ILE A 62 9.74 1.07 -2.71
C ILE A 62 10.32 0.37 -3.94
N VAL A 63 10.61 1.13 -4.98
CA VAL A 63 11.38 0.66 -6.16
C VAL A 63 12.82 1.12 -5.99
N ALA A 64 13.80 0.23 -6.14
CA ALA A 64 15.22 0.55 -5.98
C ALA A 64 16.07 -0.22 -6.99
N ASP A 65 17.22 0.36 -7.39
CA ASP A 65 18.14 -0.23 -8.37
C ASP A 65 19.35 -0.95 -7.74
N GLY A 66 19.48 -0.89 -6.41
CA GLY A 66 20.65 -1.41 -5.69
C GLY A 66 21.96 -0.65 -5.93
N GLN A 67 21.93 0.46 -6.68
CA GLN A 67 23.08 1.31 -7.04
C GLN A 67 22.95 2.75 -6.51
N GLY A 68 22.02 2.98 -5.58
CA GLY A 68 21.83 4.25 -4.87
C GLY A 68 20.55 4.99 -5.24
N PHE A 69 19.81 4.56 -6.26
CA PHE A 69 18.46 5.06 -6.50
C PHE A 69 17.43 4.24 -5.73
N TRP A 70 16.48 4.95 -5.15
CA TRP A 70 15.24 4.39 -4.63
C TRP A 70 14.13 5.43 -4.71
N GLN A 71 12.88 4.95 -4.85
CA GLN A 71 11.68 5.78 -4.85
C GLN A 71 10.61 5.08 -4.01
N GLU A 72 10.17 5.73 -2.92
CA GLU A 72 8.94 5.35 -2.21
C GLU A 72 7.74 5.82 -3.02
N LEU A 73 6.87 4.91 -3.47
CA LEU A 73 5.75 5.26 -4.36
C LEU A 73 4.79 6.28 -3.72
N ARG A 74 4.58 6.20 -2.41
CA ARG A 74 3.75 7.14 -1.66
C ARG A 74 4.20 8.61 -1.77
N ARG A 75 5.49 8.82 -2.03
CA ARG A 75 6.10 10.15 -2.21
C ARG A 75 6.24 10.54 -3.67
N LEU A 76 5.88 9.67 -4.60
CA LEU A 76 5.85 9.94 -6.03
C LEU A 76 4.51 10.63 -6.36
N PRO A 77 4.51 11.91 -6.78
CA PRO A 77 3.29 12.61 -7.15
C PRO A 77 2.77 12.14 -8.51
N GLY A 78 1.50 12.44 -8.79
CA GLY A 78 0.92 12.25 -10.13
C GLY A 78 0.46 10.83 -10.45
N TYR A 79 0.30 9.97 -9.45
CA TYR A 79 -0.34 8.67 -9.63
C TYR A 79 -1.81 8.80 -10.04
N GLN A 80 -2.31 7.81 -10.77
CA GLN A 80 -3.70 7.73 -11.23
C GLN A 80 -4.41 6.59 -10.50
N VAL A 81 -5.67 6.78 -10.13
CA VAL A 81 -6.51 5.78 -9.46
C VAL A 81 -7.80 5.61 -10.23
N GLU A 82 -8.08 4.39 -10.67
CA GLU A 82 -9.28 4.04 -11.43
C GLU A 82 -9.96 2.82 -10.79
N CYS A 83 -11.30 2.82 -10.77
CA CYS A 83 -12.09 1.65 -10.42
C CYS A 83 -12.46 0.90 -11.70
N ALA A 84 -12.57 -0.43 -11.65
CA ALA A 84 -13.02 -1.25 -12.78
C ALA A 84 -14.39 -0.82 -13.32
N SER A 85 -15.27 -0.32 -12.45
CA SER A 85 -16.56 0.30 -12.78
C SER A 85 -17.05 1.11 -11.56
N PRO A 86 -17.96 2.09 -11.71
CA PRO A 86 -18.52 2.81 -10.56
C PRO A 86 -19.07 1.87 -9.49
N GLY A 87 -18.59 2.03 -8.25
CA GLY A 87 -19.01 1.22 -7.10
C GLY A 87 -18.38 -0.17 -7.00
N ILE A 88 -17.55 -0.59 -7.94
CA ILE A 88 -16.83 -1.87 -7.86
C ILE A 88 -15.50 -1.67 -7.11
N PRO A 89 -15.26 -2.39 -6.01
CA PRO A 89 -14.05 -2.26 -5.18
C PRO A 89 -12.85 -3.00 -5.79
N ALA A 90 -12.66 -2.88 -7.10
CA ALA A 90 -11.50 -3.37 -7.84
C ALA A 90 -10.80 -2.16 -8.44
N LEU A 91 -9.56 -1.91 -8.02
CA LEU A 91 -8.78 -0.73 -8.35
C LEU A 91 -7.65 -1.07 -9.31
N HIS A 92 -7.32 -0.11 -10.16
CA HIS A 92 -6.07 -0.03 -10.89
C HIS A 92 -5.41 1.31 -10.57
N ILE A 93 -4.21 1.26 -9.99
CA ILE A 93 -3.41 2.41 -9.61
C ILE A 93 -2.14 2.39 -10.43
N ARG A 94 -1.87 3.48 -11.16
CA ARG A 94 -0.66 3.63 -11.97
C ARG A 94 0.26 4.69 -11.40
N HIS A 95 1.50 4.30 -11.16
CA HIS A 95 2.60 5.19 -10.80
C HIS A 95 3.55 5.33 -11.98
N THR A 96 3.83 6.57 -12.39
CA THR A 96 4.73 6.86 -13.51
C THR A 96 5.94 7.65 -13.02
N HIS A 97 7.13 7.15 -13.33
CA HIS A 97 8.39 7.79 -13.05
C HIS A 97 9.27 7.77 -14.32
N VAL A 98 10.27 8.65 -14.41
CA VAL A 98 11.18 8.69 -15.58
C VAL A 98 11.95 7.39 -15.82
N ARG A 99 12.05 6.53 -14.79
CA ARG A 99 12.76 5.24 -14.86
C ARG A 99 11.85 4.02 -14.95
N PHE A 100 10.59 4.13 -14.53
CA PHE A 100 9.71 2.97 -14.44
C PHE A 100 8.24 3.38 -14.49
N THR A 101 7.39 2.42 -14.86
CA THR A 101 5.96 2.45 -14.57
C THR A 101 5.65 1.30 -13.63
N LEU A 102 4.83 1.56 -12.61
CA LEU A 102 4.32 0.50 -11.74
C LEU A 102 2.79 0.54 -11.73
N ASP A 103 2.21 -0.59 -12.11
CA ASP A 103 0.77 -0.83 -12.06
C ASP A 103 0.45 -1.69 -10.83
N LEU A 104 -0.46 -1.20 -10.00
CA LEU A 104 -0.98 -1.88 -8.82
C LEU A 104 -2.48 -2.11 -9.00
N ARG A 105 -2.89 -3.37 -9.13
CA ARG A 105 -4.29 -3.77 -9.17
C ARG A 105 -4.69 -4.39 -7.85
N ILE A 106 -5.80 -3.92 -7.27
CA ILE A 106 -6.23 -4.28 -5.92
C ILE A 106 -7.68 -4.75 -5.97
N THR A 107 -7.98 -5.90 -5.38
CA THR A 107 -9.38 -6.33 -5.22
C THR A 107 -9.55 -7.25 -4.00
N PRO A 108 -10.62 -7.13 -3.21
CA PRO A 108 -10.92 -8.10 -2.17
C PRO A 108 -11.52 -9.38 -2.79
N ASP A 109 -11.14 -10.55 -2.28
CA ASP A 109 -11.81 -11.81 -2.63
C ASP A 109 -13.23 -11.81 -2.02
N PRO A 110 -14.30 -12.04 -2.79
CA PRO A 110 -15.67 -12.04 -2.26
C PRO A 110 -15.96 -13.20 -1.30
N LEU A 111 -15.21 -14.30 -1.36
CA LEU A 111 -15.46 -15.53 -0.61
C LEU A 111 -14.43 -15.78 0.49
N ARG A 112 -13.37 -14.98 0.56
CA ARG A 112 -12.26 -15.17 1.51
C ARG A 112 -11.84 -13.85 2.12
N ASP A 113 -11.32 -13.89 3.34
CA ASP A 113 -10.75 -12.74 4.03
C ASP A 113 -9.37 -12.36 3.43
N VAL A 114 -9.34 -11.99 2.15
CA VAL A 114 -8.12 -11.74 1.36
C VAL A 114 -8.25 -10.45 0.57
N LEU A 115 -7.19 -9.63 0.61
CA LEU A 115 -6.98 -8.53 -0.32
C LEU A 115 -5.90 -8.93 -1.32
N LEU A 116 -6.27 -9.10 -2.59
CA LEU A 116 -5.34 -9.44 -3.65
C LEU A 116 -4.68 -8.18 -4.20
N LEU A 117 -3.36 -8.22 -4.32
CA LEU A 117 -2.55 -7.22 -5.01
C LEU A 117 -1.84 -7.89 -6.17
N ASP A 118 -2.08 -7.39 -7.39
CA ASP A 118 -1.33 -7.73 -8.59
C ASP A 118 -0.45 -6.53 -8.96
N ILE A 119 0.86 -6.76 -9.05
CA ILE A 119 1.87 -5.71 -9.16
C ILE A 119 2.74 -6.00 -10.37
N THR A 120 2.74 -5.07 -11.32
CA THR A 120 3.62 -5.11 -12.50
C THR A 120 4.56 -3.92 -12.45
N LEU A 121 5.86 -4.17 -12.61
CA LEU A 121 6.90 -3.16 -12.72
C LEU A 121 7.54 -3.28 -14.10
N ASP A 122 7.51 -2.19 -14.85
CA ASP A 122 8.13 -2.09 -16.18
C ASP A 122 9.18 -0.97 -16.17
N GLY A 123 10.38 -1.24 -16.72
CA GLY A 123 11.51 -0.30 -16.78
C GLY A 123 12.77 -0.83 -16.13
#